data_AF-A0A0N0BL09-F1
#
_entry.id   AF-A0A0N0BL09-F1
#
_cell.length_a   1.000
_cell.length_b   1.000
_cell.length_c   1.000
_cell.angle_alpha   90.00
_cell.angle_beta   90.00
_cell.angle_gamma   90.00
#
_symmetry.space_group_name_H-M   'P 1'
#
loop_
_entity.id
_entity.type
_entity.pdbx_description
1 polymer ?
#
loop_
_entity_poly.entity_id
_entity_poly.type
_entity_poly.pdbx_seq_one_letter_code
_entity_poly.pdbx_strand_id
1 'polypeptide(L)'
;MKPFDSNKILNQVSVLYNILYKRNIILQENVILEADTIFLLMRKGFPISRNVRAQWMLEHLDTMISIQCSNSKTKEAAELEVASVLPKNKSGSWSPETSHQYLYKVTSTTSIIFLAHKYRMVFNLDLSPSLATVDIQHGEIVIDEVYMATKHFLESIIRPVSNSQLFSSIYIGKINVNFTTE
;
A
#
# COMPACT_ATOMS: atom_id res chain seq x y z
N MET A 1 13.07 -20.57 53.63
CA MET A 1 11.92 -19.82 53.07
C MET A 1 12.47 -18.45 52.65
N LYS A 2 12.60 -18.17 51.34
CA LYS A 2 13.17 -16.88 50.90
C LYS A 2 12.18 -15.75 51.20
N PRO A 3 12.63 -14.59 51.71
CA PRO A 3 11.73 -13.50 52.06
C PRO A 3 11.06 -12.92 50.80
N PHE A 4 9.78 -12.61 50.93
CA PHE A 4 8.95 -12.04 49.89
C PHE A 4 9.35 -10.57 49.67
N ASP A 5 9.90 -10.25 48.50
CA ASP A 5 10.41 -8.90 48.18
C ASP A 5 9.32 -8.03 47.56
N SER A 6 8.57 -7.34 48.43
CA SER A 6 7.47 -6.44 48.10
C SER A 6 7.92 -5.26 47.22
N ASN A 7 9.18 -4.83 47.31
CA ASN A 7 9.71 -3.72 46.51
C ASN A 7 9.88 -4.11 45.04
N LYS A 8 10.16 -5.40 44.77
CA LYS A 8 10.28 -5.92 43.41
C LYS A 8 8.93 -5.94 42.68
N ILE A 9 7.85 -6.27 43.39
CA ILE A 9 6.48 -6.25 42.85
C ILE A 9 6.01 -4.81 42.63
N LEU A 10 6.23 -3.92 43.60
CA LEU A 10 5.88 -2.50 43.48
C LEU A 10 6.57 -1.85 42.27
N ASN A 11 7.84 -2.16 42.02
CA ASN A 11 8.55 -1.69 40.83
C ASN A 11 7.97 -2.25 39.53
N GLN A 12 7.64 -3.54 39.46
CA GLN A 12 7.01 -4.11 38.27
C GLN A 12 5.63 -3.50 37.98
N VAL A 13 4.80 -3.32 39.01
CA VAL A 13 3.48 -2.70 38.89
C VAL A 13 3.59 -1.24 38.47
N SER A 14 4.56 -0.49 39.02
CA SER A 14 4.80 0.90 38.64
C SER A 14 5.33 1.05 37.21
N VAL A 15 6.16 0.10 36.74
CA VAL A 15 6.59 0.04 35.34
C VAL A 15 5.42 -0.25 34.41
N LEU A 16 4.58 -1.24 34.75
CA LEU A 16 3.36 -1.56 33.98
C LEU A 16 2.39 -0.37 33.95
N TYR A 17 2.17 0.31 35.08
CA TYR A 17 1.32 1.48 35.16
C TYR A 17 1.86 2.63 34.32
N ASN A 18 3.16 2.90 34.38
CA ASN A 18 3.80 3.93 33.55
C ASN A 18 3.75 3.59 32.06
N ILE A 19 3.89 2.32 31.68
CA ILE A 19 3.74 1.87 30.29
C ILE A 19 2.30 2.06 29.83
N LEU A 20 1.31 1.64 30.62
CA LEU A 20 -0.12 1.78 30.30
C LEU A 20 -0.56 3.25 30.26
N TYR A 21 -0.03 4.08 31.16
CA TYR A 21 -0.32 5.50 31.25
C TYR A 21 0.34 6.29 30.10
N LYS A 22 1.62 6.04 29.79
CA LYS A 22 2.26 6.59 28.58
C LYS A 22 1.56 6.15 27.32
N ARG A 23 1.15 4.88 27.24
CA ARG A 23 0.43 4.35 26.08
C ARG A 23 -0.93 5.04 25.92
N ASN A 24 -1.65 5.31 27.02
CA ASN A 24 -2.88 6.10 27.00
C ASN A 24 -2.66 7.57 26.61
N ILE A 25 -1.62 8.23 27.13
CA ILE A 25 -1.30 9.62 26.76
C ILE A 25 -0.93 9.74 25.27
N ILE A 26 -0.13 8.80 24.74
CA ILE A 26 0.23 8.79 23.31
C ILE A 26 -1.01 8.56 22.42
N LEU A 27 -2.01 7.83 22.90
CA LEU A 27 -3.31 7.67 22.24
C LEU A 27 -4.19 8.92 22.36
N GLN A 28 -3.95 9.79 23.33
CA GLN A 28 -4.73 11.00 23.59
C GLN A 28 -4.29 12.19 22.73
N GLU A 29 -3.02 12.23 22.29
CA GLU A 29 -2.50 13.28 21.39
C GLU A 29 -2.67 12.99 19.89
N ASN A 30 -2.78 11.71 19.50
CA ASN A 30 -3.00 11.33 18.09
C ASN A 30 -4.48 11.04 17.84
N VAL A 31 -5.12 11.76 16.92
CA VAL A 31 -6.49 11.46 16.50
C VAL A 31 -6.51 10.08 15.84
N ILE A 32 -7.27 9.15 16.41
CA ILE A 32 -7.42 7.79 15.91
C ILE A 32 -8.52 7.77 14.84
N LEU A 33 -8.20 7.27 13.66
CA LEU A 33 -9.13 7.10 12.55
C LEU A 33 -9.28 5.62 12.19
N GLU A 34 -10.44 5.21 11.69
CA GLU A 34 -10.58 3.85 11.15
C GLU A 34 -10.03 3.81 9.72
N ALA A 35 -9.15 2.83 9.43
CA ALA A 35 -8.59 2.63 8.11
C ALA A 35 -9.65 2.05 7.15
N ASP A 36 -9.85 2.73 6.03
CA ASP A 36 -10.59 2.19 4.89
C ASP A 36 -9.66 1.38 3.99
N THR A 37 -8.57 2.02 3.53
CA THR A 37 -7.63 1.41 2.60
C THR A 37 -6.20 1.68 3.05
N ILE A 38 -5.36 0.64 3.10
CA ILE A 38 -3.93 0.72 3.43
C ILE A 38 -3.12 0.38 2.19
N PHE A 39 -2.13 1.22 1.88
CA PHE A 39 -1.18 0.99 0.80
C PHE A 39 0.17 0.56 1.36
N LEU A 40 0.57 -0.67 1.03
CA LEU A 40 1.84 -1.25 1.47
C LEU A 40 2.83 -1.33 0.32
N LEU A 41 4.00 -0.72 0.48
CA LEU A 41 5.09 -0.80 -0.48
C LEU A 41 5.98 -2.01 -0.16
N MET A 42 6.14 -2.88 -1.14
CA MET A 42 7.03 -4.04 -1.08
C MET A 42 8.49 -3.60 -1.16
N ARG A 43 9.37 -4.26 -0.39
CA ARG A 43 10.81 -4.03 -0.45
C ARG A 43 11.37 -4.18 -1.87
N LYS A 44 12.23 -3.24 -2.28
CA LYS A 44 12.89 -3.29 -3.58
C LYS A 44 13.82 -4.50 -3.70
N GLY A 45 13.76 -5.16 -4.86
CA GLY A 45 14.72 -6.22 -5.23
C GLY A 45 14.33 -7.64 -4.83
N PHE A 46 13.27 -7.83 -4.04
CA PHE A 46 12.81 -9.15 -3.63
C PHE A 46 11.30 -9.33 -3.89
N PRO A 47 10.88 -10.46 -4.49
CA PRO A 47 9.46 -10.77 -4.61
C PRO A 47 8.87 -11.08 -3.23
N ILE A 48 7.79 -10.40 -2.85
CA ILE A 48 7.08 -10.67 -1.59
C ILE A 48 6.04 -11.78 -1.81
N SER A 49 6.19 -12.85 -1.03
CA SER A 49 5.31 -14.03 -1.11
C SER A 49 3.87 -13.72 -0.67
N ARG A 50 2.93 -14.62 -0.98
CA ARG A 50 1.55 -14.51 -0.47
C ARG A 50 1.49 -14.68 1.06
N ASN A 51 2.38 -15.49 1.63
CA ASN A 51 2.39 -15.77 3.07
C ASN A 51 2.81 -14.55 3.87
N VAL A 52 3.85 -13.82 3.41
CA VAL A 52 4.28 -12.56 4.05
C VAL A 52 3.16 -11.52 4.04
N ARG A 53 2.43 -11.42 2.91
CA ARG A 53 1.28 -10.52 2.79
C ARG A 53 0.15 -10.87 3.76
N ALA A 54 -0.19 -12.15 3.85
CA ALA A 54 -1.21 -12.64 4.78
C ALA A 54 -0.77 -12.47 6.24
N GLN A 55 0.49 -12.77 6.55
CA GLN A 55 1.07 -12.59 7.87
C GLN A 55 0.99 -11.13 8.32
N TRP A 56 1.37 -10.18 7.45
CA TRP A 56 1.25 -8.76 7.76
C TRP A 56 -0.20 -8.39 8.11
N MET A 57 -1.18 -8.85 7.32
CA MET A 57 -2.59 -8.59 7.59
C MET A 57 -3.03 -9.15 8.95
N LEU A 58 -2.64 -10.38 9.28
CA LEU A 58 -3.01 -11.03 10.55
C LEU A 58 -2.35 -10.37 11.75
N GLU A 59 -1.08 -9.99 11.63
CA GLU A 59 -0.34 -9.31 12.70
C GLU A 59 -0.90 -7.91 13.02
N HIS A 60 -1.52 -7.27 12.02
CA HIS A 60 -2.03 -5.90 12.16
C HIS A 60 -3.54 -5.81 12.31
N LEU A 61 -4.30 -6.91 12.20
CA LEU A 61 -5.74 -6.93 12.40
C LEU A 61 -6.11 -6.48 13.83
N ASP A 62 -7.07 -5.57 13.96
CA ASP A 62 -7.49 -4.95 15.22
C ASP A 62 -6.37 -4.20 15.98
N THR A 63 -5.27 -3.90 15.28
CA THR A 63 -4.18 -3.06 15.81
C THR A 63 -4.23 -1.64 15.24
N MET A 64 -3.38 -0.77 15.79
CA MET A 64 -3.18 0.60 15.32
C MET A 64 -1.88 0.68 14.55
N ILE A 65 -1.91 1.31 13.37
CA ILE A 65 -0.74 1.57 12.54
C ILE A 65 -0.56 3.06 12.30
N SER A 66 0.68 3.46 12.03
CA SER A 66 1.02 4.80 11.53
C SER A 66 1.74 4.68 10.19
N ILE A 67 1.68 5.72 9.38
CA ILE A 67 2.50 5.81 8.18
C ILE A 67 3.96 5.96 8.61
N GLN A 68 4.85 5.14 8.06
CA GLN A 68 6.27 5.23 8.40
C GLN A 68 6.89 6.40 7.63
N CYS A 69 7.39 7.40 8.36
CA CYS A 69 8.21 8.45 7.76
C CYS A 69 9.65 7.92 7.63
N SER A 70 10.16 7.85 6.41
CA SER A 70 11.40 7.16 5.98
C SER A 70 12.72 7.65 6.61
N ASN A 71 12.68 8.45 7.67
CA ASN A 71 13.86 9.04 8.32
C ASN A 71 14.55 8.14 9.35
N SER A 72 14.01 6.95 9.68
CA SER A 72 14.65 6.05 10.65
C SER A 72 15.58 5.04 9.97
N LYS A 73 16.84 5.44 9.76
CA LYS A 73 17.91 4.64 9.11
C LYS A 73 18.44 3.44 9.93
N THR A 74 17.71 2.92 10.92
CA THR A 74 18.34 2.09 11.98
C THR A 74 17.68 0.75 12.26
N LYS A 75 16.78 0.25 11.41
CA LYS A 75 16.33 -1.15 11.48
C LYS A 75 16.39 -1.78 10.10
N GLU A 76 16.70 -3.08 10.09
CA GLU A 76 16.56 -3.95 8.94
C GLU A 76 15.28 -3.60 8.18
N ALA A 77 15.40 -3.24 6.91
CA ALA A 77 14.28 -2.71 6.15
C ALA A 77 13.16 -3.74 6.11
N ALA A 78 11.99 -3.38 6.67
CA ALA A 78 10.81 -4.23 6.70
C ALA A 78 10.47 -4.72 5.29
N GLU A 79 9.97 -5.94 5.18
CA GLU A 79 9.56 -6.51 3.88
C GLU A 79 8.39 -5.74 3.24
N LEU A 80 7.56 -5.14 4.08
CA LEU A 80 6.40 -4.32 3.71
C LEU A 80 6.43 -3.01 4.52
N GLU A 81 6.33 -1.89 3.82
CA GLU A 81 6.30 -0.54 4.39
C GLU A 81 4.93 0.10 4.21
N VAL A 82 4.37 0.73 5.25
CA VAL A 82 3.11 1.49 5.15
C VAL A 82 3.39 2.80 4.42
N ALA A 83 3.06 2.85 3.14
CA ALA A 83 3.26 4.01 2.28
C ALA A 83 2.18 5.07 2.47
N SER A 84 0.92 4.64 2.64
CA SER A 84 -0.22 5.53 2.84
C SER A 84 -1.40 4.79 3.47
N VAL A 85 -2.28 5.53 4.14
CA VAL A 85 -3.55 5.04 4.66
C VAL A 85 -4.65 6.04 4.35
N LEU A 86 -5.78 5.56 3.84
CA LEU A 86 -7.01 6.32 3.68
C LEU A 86 -7.97 5.96 4.82
N PRO A 87 -8.49 6.95 5.56
CA PRO A 87 -9.49 6.70 6.59
C PRO A 87 -10.88 6.56 5.97
N LYS A 88 -11.77 5.80 6.62
CA LYS A 88 -13.19 5.70 6.25
C LYS A 88 -13.90 7.04 6.34
N ASN A 89 -13.72 7.72 7.46
CA ASN A 89 -14.29 9.02 7.73
C ASN A 89 -13.15 10.04 7.75
N LYS A 90 -13.04 10.84 6.69
CA LYS A 90 -12.09 11.95 6.62
C LYS A 90 -12.58 13.05 7.57
N SER A 91 -11.89 13.26 8.68
CA SER A 91 -12.14 14.45 9.51
C SER A 91 -11.77 15.71 8.71
N GLY A 92 -12.35 16.86 9.04
CA GLY A 92 -12.05 18.12 8.34
C GLY A 92 -10.57 18.56 8.44
N SER A 93 -9.81 17.98 9.38
CA SER A 93 -8.37 18.20 9.57
C SER A 93 -7.48 17.20 8.85
N TRP A 94 -8.05 16.11 8.31
CA TRP A 94 -7.30 15.07 7.63
C TRP A 94 -7.04 15.47 6.18
N SER A 95 -5.77 15.43 5.77
CA SER A 95 -5.34 15.59 4.38
C SER A 95 -4.20 14.61 4.08
N PRO A 96 -3.88 14.34 2.80
CA PRO A 96 -2.75 13.51 2.43
C PRO A 96 -1.43 13.98 3.07
N GLU A 97 -1.26 15.29 3.22
CA GLU A 97 -0.06 15.91 3.79
C GLU A 97 0.03 15.74 5.30
N THR A 98 -1.11 15.77 6.02
CA THR A 98 -1.18 15.57 7.48
C THR A 98 -1.38 14.11 7.87
N SER A 99 -1.55 13.20 6.91
CA SER A 99 -1.88 11.79 7.13
C SER A 99 -0.93 11.05 8.08
N HIS A 100 0.36 11.42 8.08
CA HIS A 100 1.40 10.84 8.95
C HIS A 100 1.24 11.18 10.45
N GLN A 101 0.39 12.15 10.80
CA GLN A 101 0.13 12.58 12.17
C GLN A 101 -0.98 11.78 12.86
N TYR A 102 -1.67 10.90 12.13
CA TYR A 102 -2.80 10.12 12.63
C TYR A 102 -2.41 8.67 12.89
N LEU A 103 -3.13 8.04 13.83
CA LEU A 103 -3.12 6.59 14.02
C LEU A 103 -4.34 5.99 13.33
N TYR A 104 -4.14 4.87 12.65
CA TYR A 104 -5.17 4.20 11.89
C TYR A 104 -5.48 2.84 12.49
N LYS A 105 -6.74 2.63 12.89
CA LYS A 105 -7.23 1.34 13.35
C LYS A 105 -7.51 0.44 12.15
N VAL A 106 -6.84 -0.70 12.09
CA VAL A 106 -7.11 -1.73 11.09
C VAL A 106 -8.27 -2.59 11.57
N THR A 107 -9.27 -2.80 10.72
CA THR A 107 -10.44 -3.64 11.03
C THR A 107 -10.60 -4.71 9.95
N SER A 108 -11.52 -5.66 10.16
CA SER A 108 -11.83 -6.72 9.19
C SER A 108 -12.36 -6.19 7.84
N THR A 109 -12.81 -4.93 7.83
CA THR A 109 -13.32 -4.25 6.63
C THR A 109 -12.27 -3.40 5.91
N THR A 110 -11.07 -3.27 6.47
CA THR A 110 -9.99 -2.50 5.85
C THR A 110 -9.45 -3.23 4.63
N SER A 111 -9.40 -2.53 3.49
CA SER A 111 -8.79 -3.02 2.25
C SER A 111 -7.27 -2.82 2.28
N ILE A 112 -6.50 -3.82 1.87
CA ILE A 112 -5.05 -3.73 1.80
C ILE A 112 -4.60 -3.85 0.35
N ILE A 113 -3.89 -2.83 -0.13
CA ILE A 113 -3.34 -2.77 -1.49
C ILE A 113 -1.83 -2.86 -1.41
N PHE A 114 -1.27 -3.88 -2.06
CA PHE A 114 0.18 -4.09 -2.11
C PHE A 114 0.77 -3.50 -3.39
N LEU A 115 1.78 -2.66 -3.20
CA LEU A 115 2.46 -1.90 -4.23
C LEU A 115 3.88 -2.42 -4.43
N ALA A 116 4.30 -2.55 -5.69
CA ALA A 116 5.65 -2.97 -6.03
C ALA A 116 6.42 -1.82 -6.69
N HIS A 117 7.74 -1.77 -6.47
CA HIS A 117 8.62 -0.81 -7.17
C HIS A 117 8.75 -1.06 -8.67
N LYS A 118 8.40 -2.26 -9.15
CA LYS A 118 8.47 -2.63 -10.55
C LYS A 118 7.35 -3.60 -10.88
N TYR A 119 6.44 -3.16 -11.75
CA TYR A 119 5.46 -4.02 -12.39
C TYR A 119 6.03 -4.53 -13.71
N ARG A 120 5.72 -5.77 -14.08
CA ARG A 120 6.05 -6.35 -15.38
C ARG A 120 4.73 -6.75 -16.02
N MET A 121 4.48 -6.25 -17.22
CA MET A 121 3.30 -6.56 -18.02
C MET A 121 3.75 -7.25 -19.30
N VAL A 122 2.98 -8.23 -19.75
CA VAL A 122 3.18 -8.92 -21.03
C VAL A 122 1.89 -8.77 -21.81
N PHE A 123 1.99 -8.30 -23.04
CA PHE A 123 0.86 -8.13 -23.96
C PHE A 123 0.91 -9.22 -25.00
N ASN A 124 -0.18 -9.97 -25.13
CA ASN A 124 -0.38 -10.90 -26.23
C ASN A 124 -1.49 -10.31 -27.10
N LEU A 125 -1.09 -9.72 -28.23
CA LEU A 125 -2.00 -9.12 -29.19
C LEU A 125 -2.07 -10.06 -30.39
N ASP A 126 -3.28 -10.49 -30.73
CA ASP A 126 -3.54 -11.07 -32.04
C ASP A 126 -3.48 -9.94 -33.06
N LEU A 127 -2.72 -10.12 -34.14
CA LEU A 127 -2.60 -9.18 -35.27
C LEU A 127 -2.83 -9.91 -36.60
N SER A 128 -3.60 -11.00 -36.56
CA SER A 128 -3.95 -11.80 -37.73
C SER A 128 -4.77 -11.01 -38.74
N PRO A 129 -4.73 -11.38 -40.04
CA PRO A 129 -5.52 -10.71 -41.08
C PRO A 129 -7.04 -10.67 -40.82
N SER A 130 -7.57 -11.56 -39.97
CA SER A 130 -8.97 -11.53 -39.54
C SER A 130 -9.35 -10.24 -38.80
N LEU A 131 -8.41 -9.49 -38.24
CA LEU A 131 -8.68 -8.19 -37.61
C LEU A 131 -8.76 -7.04 -38.60
N ALA A 132 -8.44 -7.26 -39.87
CA ALA A 132 -8.64 -6.27 -40.94
C ALA A 132 -10.12 -6.19 -41.39
N THR A 133 -11.03 -6.89 -40.71
CA THR A 133 -12.47 -6.76 -40.95
C THR A 133 -13.02 -5.49 -40.35
N VAL A 134 -14.06 -4.94 -40.98
CA VAL A 134 -14.82 -3.82 -40.43
C VAL A 134 -15.78 -4.36 -39.37
N ASP A 135 -15.74 -3.80 -38.17
CA ASP A 135 -16.78 -4.00 -37.19
C ASP A 135 -18.07 -3.32 -37.67
N ILE A 136 -19.12 -4.12 -37.84
CA ILE A 136 -20.44 -3.65 -38.28
C ILE A 136 -21.14 -2.74 -37.26
N GLN A 137 -20.73 -2.75 -35.98
CA GLN A 137 -21.34 -1.91 -34.94
C GLN A 137 -20.77 -0.49 -34.94
N HIS A 138 -19.46 -0.36 -35.09
CA HIS A 138 -18.76 0.93 -35.02
C HIS A 138 -18.35 1.49 -36.39
N GLY A 139 -18.35 0.66 -37.44
CA GLY A 139 -17.91 1.05 -38.79
C GLY A 139 -16.41 1.25 -38.92
N GLU A 140 -15.64 0.83 -37.92
CA GLU A 140 -14.17 0.92 -37.86
C GLU A 140 -13.51 -0.43 -38.12
N ILE A 141 -12.25 -0.42 -38.53
CA ILE A 141 -11.48 -1.66 -38.69
C ILE A 141 -11.08 -2.15 -37.30
N VAL A 142 -11.34 -3.42 -36.99
CA VAL A 142 -11.10 -3.99 -35.65
C VAL A 142 -9.64 -3.80 -35.19
N ILE A 143 -8.68 -3.89 -36.11
CA ILE A 143 -7.27 -3.66 -35.79
C ILE A 143 -6.96 -2.23 -35.30
N ASP A 144 -7.69 -1.22 -35.80
CA ASP A 144 -7.49 0.18 -35.40
C ASP A 144 -7.98 0.40 -33.96
N GLU A 145 -9.08 -0.25 -33.57
CA GLU A 145 -9.58 -0.23 -32.20
C GLU A 145 -8.59 -0.87 -31.23
N VAL A 146 -8.06 -2.06 -31.56
CA VAL A 146 -7.05 -2.75 -30.75
C VAL A 146 -5.80 -1.87 -30.59
N TYR A 147 -5.37 -1.21 -31.66
CA TYR A 147 -4.25 -0.27 -31.62
C TYR A 147 -4.54 0.92 -30.71
N MET A 148 -5.70 1.57 -30.86
CA MET A 148 -6.06 2.76 -30.08
C MET A 148 -6.24 2.41 -28.59
N ALA A 149 -6.89 1.30 -28.27
CA ALA A 149 -7.03 0.81 -26.91
C ALA A 149 -5.66 0.52 -26.27
N THR A 150 -4.76 -0.16 -27.00
CA THR A 150 -3.40 -0.45 -26.54
C THR A 150 -2.61 0.83 -26.32
N LYS A 151 -2.67 1.78 -27.25
CA LYS A 151 -2.02 3.10 -27.14
C LYS A 151 -2.51 3.85 -25.90
N HIS A 152 -3.82 4.01 -25.74
CA HIS A 152 -4.39 4.71 -24.60
C HIS A 152 -4.05 4.06 -23.26
N PHE A 153 -4.01 2.73 -23.22
CA PHE A 153 -3.58 1.99 -22.04
C PHE A 153 -2.13 2.28 -21.67
N LEU A 154 -1.21 2.20 -22.64
CA LEU A 154 0.21 2.48 -22.43
C LEU A 154 0.44 3.93 -22.01
N GLU A 155 -0.21 4.89 -22.67
CA GLU A 155 -0.16 6.30 -22.31
C GLU A 155 -0.67 6.54 -20.87
N SER A 156 -1.78 5.89 -20.49
CA SER A 156 -2.37 6.03 -19.15
C SER A 156 -1.48 5.46 -18.06
N ILE A 157 -0.73 4.39 -18.34
CA ILE A 157 0.19 3.76 -17.39
C ILE A 157 1.48 4.57 -17.22
N ILE A 158 1.95 5.21 -18.29
CA ILE A 158 3.17 6.01 -18.27
C ILE A 158 2.90 7.42 -17.70
N ARG A 159 1.68 7.92 -17.83
CA ARG A 159 1.30 9.22 -17.28
C ARG A 159 1.52 9.22 -15.76
N PRO A 160 2.35 10.14 -15.22
CA PRO A 160 2.49 10.31 -13.79
C PRO A 160 1.10 10.53 -13.20
N VAL A 161 0.78 9.86 -12.10
CA VAL A 161 -0.46 10.09 -11.39
C VAL A 161 -0.41 11.50 -10.80
N SER A 162 -0.86 12.48 -11.58
CA SER A 162 -0.69 13.92 -11.30
C SER A 162 -1.49 14.39 -10.07
N ASN A 163 -2.35 13.54 -9.51
CA ASN A 163 -3.19 13.86 -8.36
C ASN A 163 -2.84 13.12 -7.06
N SER A 164 -1.66 12.52 -6.95
CA SER A 164 -1.28 11.90 -5.68
C SER A 164 0.17 12.23 -5.32
N GLN A 165 0.33 13.25 -4.48
CA GLN A 165 1.49 13.41 -3.60
C GLN A 165 1.80 12.15 -2.76
N LEU A 166 0.93 11.13 -2.79
CA LEU A 166 1.12 9.82 -2.16
C LEU A 166 2.15 8.92 -2.85
N PHE A 167 2.46 9.11 -4.14
CA PHE A 167 3.32 8.15 -4.87
C PHE A 167 4.24 8.83 -5.90
N SER A 168 5.16 9.67 -5.44
CA SER A 168 6.21 10.27 -6.31
C SER A 168 7.20 9.25 -6.90
N SER A 169 7.17 8.00 -6.43
CA SER A 169 8.22 7.00 -6.70
C SER A 169 7.72 5.66 -7.25
N ILE A 170 6.42 5.49 -7.49
CA ILE A 170 5.88 4.25 -8.08
C ILE A 170 5.81 4.44 -9.59
N TYR A 171 6.91 4.08 -10.24
CA TYR A 171 6.98 3.98 -11.69
C TYR A 171 6.56 2.56 -12.09
N ILE A 172 5.58 2.43 -12.99
CA ILE A 172 5.37 1.18 -13.73
C ILE A 172 6.56 1.04 -14.70
N GLY A 173 7.64 0.44 -14.20
CA GLY A 173 8.92 0.38 -14.87
C GLY A 173 8.89 -0.45 -16.15
N LYS A 174 9.38 0.17 -17.24
CA LYS A 174 9.86 -0.41 -18.51
C LYS A 174 8.96 -1.49 -19.11
N ILE A 175 8.09 -1.05 -20.02
CA ILE A 175 7.30 -1.91 -20.88
C ILE A 175 8.20 -2.38 -22.01
N ASN A 176 8.49 -3.69 -22.06
CA ASN A 176 9.11 -4.31 -23.22
C ASN A 176 7.98 -4.90 -24.07
N VAL A 177 7.70 -4.28 -25.21
CA VAL A 177 6.79 -4.83 -26.22
C VAL A 177 7.65 -5.61 -27.21
N ASN A 178 7.58 -6.94 -27.17
CA ASN A 178 8.20 -7.79 -28.18
C ASN A 178 7.10 -8.25 -29.13
N PHE A 179 7.19 -7.83 -30.40
CA PHE A 179 6.35 -8.37 -31.46
C PHE A 179 7.07 -9.60 -32.02
N THR A 180 6.51 -10.79 -31.79
CA THR A 180 6.91 -12.00 -32.51
C THR A 180 5.88 -12.25 -33.60
N THR A 181 6.29 -12.16 -34.85
CA THR A 181 5.56 -12.73 -35.98
C THR A 181 6.01 -14.19 -36.12
N GLU A 182 5.06 -15.12 -36.10
CA GLU A 182 5.28 -16.46 -36.65
C GLU A 182 5.44 -16.40 -38.18
#